data_AF-A0A7C1XRX7-F1
#
_entry.id   AF-A0A7C1XRX7-F1
#
_cell.length_a   1.000
_cell.length_b   1.000
_cell.length_c   1.000
_cell.angle_alpha   90.00
_cell.angle_beta   90.00
_cell.angle_gamma   90.00
#
_symmetry.space_group_name_H-M   'P 1'
#
loop_
_entity.id
_entity.type
_entity.pdbx_description
1 polymer ?
#
loop_
_entity_poly.entity_id
_entity_poly.type
_entity_poly.pdbx_seq_one_letter_code
_entity_poly.pdbx_strand_id
1 'polypeptide(L)'
;MILRTSGPVAADPVVEVLEGGLARVRGSLLLTGERLITGWTPRHTEELTAEHLDAALALEPELILLGTGARQRFPAPAILARPQARGIGMEVMATAEACRTFNILVAEGRPVVAALMMI
;
A
#
# COMPACT_ATOMS: atom_id res chain seq x y z
N MET A 1 -3.46 -9.57 8.97
CA MET A 1 -2.41 -9.80 7.95
C MET A 1 -1.14 -9.08 8.36
N ILE A 2 0.03 -9.71 8.22
CA ILE A 2 1.34 -9.11 8.52
C ILE A 2 2.19 -9.15 7.26
N LEU A 3 2.96 -8.09 7.00
CA LEU A 3 3.89 -7.99 5.90
C LEU A 3 5.33 -8.24 6.34
N ARG A 4 6.03 -9.06 5.57
CA ARG A 4 7.50 -9.14 5.61
C ARG A 4 8.02 -8.78 4.24
N THR A 5 9.15 -8.07 4.21
CA THR A 5 9.95 -7.85 3.00
C THR A 5 11.20 -8.71 3.10
N SER A 6 11.46 -9.61 2.15
CA SER A 6 12.69 -10.41 2.09
C SER A 6 13.66 -9.90 1.01
N GLY A 7 14.97 -9.93 1.29
CA GLY A 7 16.05 -9.49 0.39
C GLY A 7 16.62 -8.08 0.72
N PRO A 8 17.79 -7.71 0.15
CA PRO A 8 18.26 -6.33 0.23
C PRO A 8 17.24 -5.40 -0.45
N VAL A 9 17.03 -4.21 0.11
CA VAL A 9 16.04 -3.17 -0.27
C VAL A 9 15.96 -2.87 -1.78
N ALA A 10 16.96 -3.29 -2.56
CA ALA A 10 17.11 -3.02 -3.98
C ALA A 10 16.63 -4.13 -4.96
N ALA A 11 16.24 -5.35 -4.52
CA ALA A 11 16.16 -6.47 -5.46
C ALA A 11 14.76 -6.99 -5.83
N ASP A 12 13.79 -7.09 -4.92
CA ASP A 12 12.40 -7.50 -5.21
C ASP A 12 11.66 -7.44 -3.87
N PRO A 13 10.85 -6.43 -3.54
CA PRO A 13 10.05 -6.51 -2.32
C PRO A 13 9.15 -7.71 -2.49
N VAL A 14 9.36 -8.75 -1.70
CA VAL A 14 8.41 -9.85 -1.60
C VAL A 14 7.57 -9.53 -0.41
N VAL A 15 6.31 -9.19 -0.64
CA VAL A 15 5.34 -9.04 0.43
C VAL A 15 4.80 -10.43 0.74
N GLU A 16 5.22 -10.97 1.89
CA GLU A 16 4.70 -12.21 2.43
C GLU A 16 3.47 -11.90 3.28
N VAL A 17 2.30 -12.37 2.86
CA VAL A 17 1.06 -12.23 3.65
C VAL A 17 0.84 -13.51 4.44
N LEU A 18 0.80 -13.38 5.75
CA LEU A 18 0.52 -14.48 6.69
C LEU A 18 -0.97 -14.48 7.05
N GLU A 19 -1.75 -15.31 6.36
CA GLU A 19 -3.10 -15.71 6.78
C GLU A 19 -3.28 -17.19 6.43
N GLY A 20 -3.03 -18.09 7.40
CA GLY A 20 -3.09 -19.54 7.20
C GLY A 20 -1.96 -20.15 6.35
N GLY A 21 -1.04 -19.35 5.81
CA GLY A 21 0.11 -19.80 5.00
C GLY A 21 0.98 -18.64 4.50
N LEU A 22 2.07 -18.94 3.81
CA LEU A 22 2.97 -17.95 3.20
C LEU A 22 2.56 -17.70 1.74
N ALA A 23 1.97 -16.53 1.45
CA ALA A 23 1.69 -16.11 0.08
C ALA A 23 2.71 -15.07 -0.40
N ARG A 24 3.44 -15.39 -1.50
CA ARG A 24 4.36 -14.46 -2.17
C ARG A 24 3.64 -13.74 -3.30
N VAL A 25 3.40 -12.45 -3.14
CA VAL A 25 2.77 -11.62 -4.16
C VAL A 25 3.84 -10.95 -5.03
N ARG A 26 3.63 -10.99 -6.35
CA ARG A 26 4.42 -10.24 -7.34
C ARG A 26 3.50 -9.23 -8.01
N GLY A 27 3.94 -7.98 -8.08
CA GLY A 27 3.15 -6.88 -8.63
C GLY A 27 2.39 -6.07 -7.56
N SER A 28 1.97 -4.88 -7.96
CA SER A 28 1.33 -3.92 -7.06
C SER A 28 0.02 -4.48 -6.48
N LEU A 29 -0.28 -4.12 -5.23
CA LEU A 29 -1.38 -4.70 -4.47
C LEU A 29 -1.99 -3.69 -3.49
N LEU A 30 -3.22 -3.97 -3.06
CA LEU A 30 -3.85 -3.33 -1.90
C LEU A 30 -3.96 -4.36 -0.76
N LEU A 31 -3.81 -3.88 0.46
CA LEU A 31 -3.85 -4.72 1.65
C LEU A 31 -4.52 -4.01 2.82
N THR A 32 -5.40 -4.73 3.52
CA THR A 32 -5.94 -4.35 4.84
C THR A 32 -5.51 -5.38 5.89
N GLY A 33 -5.87 -5.16 7.16
CA GLY A 33 -5.69 -6.16 8.21
C GLY A 33 -6.32 -7.54 7.91
N GLU A 34 -7.29 -7.60 6.98
CA GLU A 34 -8.15 -8.76 6.73
C GLU A 34 -8.21 -9.18 5.25
N ARG A 35 -7.78 -8.33 4.32
CA ARG A 35 -7.95 -8.57 2.88
C ARG A 35 -6.66 -8.27 2.12
N LEU A 36 -6.31 -9.18 1.22
CA LEU A 36 -5.30 -9.00 0.18
C LEU A 36 -6.01 -8.88 -1.16
N ILE A 37 -5.74 -7.79 -1.89
CA ILE A 37 -6.30 -7.55 -3.22
C ILE A 37 -5.14 -7.42 -4.19
N THR A 38 -5.01 -8.42 -5.06
CA THR A 38 -4.04 -8.43 -6.16
C THR A 38 -4.66 -7.82 -7.41
N GLY A 39 -3.81 -7.44 -8.38
CA GLY A 39 -4.27 -6.83 -9.63
C GLY A 39 -4.52 -5.32 -9.54
N TRP A 40 -4.04 -4.66 -8.48
CA TRP A 40 -3.87 -3.21 -8.50
C TRP A 40 -2.72 -2.90 -9.47
N THR A 41 -2.99 -2.20 -10.57
CA THR A 41 -2.08 -2.15 -11.74
C THR A 41 -1.11 -0.97 -11.86
N PRO A 42 -1.08 0.09 -11.02
CA PRO A 42 -0.15 1.19 -11.26
C PRO A 42 1.30 0.73 -11.09
N ARG A 43 2.13 1.03 -12.09
CA ARG A 43 3.56 0.67 -12.11
C ARG A 43 4.45 1.87 -11.79
N HIS A 44 3.95 3.08 -11.92
CA HIS A 44 4.65 4.29 -11.49
C HIS A 44 3.65 5.26 -10.85
N THR A 45 4.15 6.21 -10.07
CA THR A 45 3.33 7.22 -9.39
C THR A 45 2.57 8.13 -10.36
N GLU A 46 3.12 8.30 -11.55
CA GLU A 46 2.55 9.07 -12.66
C GLU A 46 1.38 8.34 -13.34
N GLU A 47 1.27 7.02 -13.19
CA GLU A 47 0.15 6.20 -13.67
C GLU A 47 -1.01 6.14 -12.67
N LEU A 48 -0.85 6.71 -11.46
CA LEU A 48 -1.94 6.75 -10.48
C LEU A 48 -3.09 7.61 -11.01
N THR A 49 -4.28 7.01 -10.99
CA THR A 49 -5.51 7.66 -11.41
C THR A 49 -6.47 7.72 -10.23
N ALA A 50 -7.59 8.42 -10.42
CA ALA A 50 -8.66 8.44 -9.44
C ALA A 50 -9.18 7.04 -9.15
N GLU A 51 -9.36 6.20 -10.18
CA GLU A 51 -9.90 4.84 -10.07
C GLU A 51 -8.99 3.95 -9.20
N HIS A 52 -7.66 4.08 -9.35
CA HIS A 52 -6.70 3.36 -8.52
C HIS A 52 -6.84 3.71 -7.03
N LEU A 53 -7.15 4.97 -6.72
CA LEU A 53 -7.38 5.44 -5.35
C LEU A 53 -8.78 5.08 -4.86
N ASP A 54 -9.80 5.15 -5.72
CA ASP A 54 -11.17 4.77 -5.38
C ASP A 54 -11.26 3.30 -4.98
N ALA A 55 -10.48 2.41 -5.60
CA ALA A 55 -10.35 1.02 -5.18
C ALA A 55 -9.82 0.87 -3.73
N ALA A 56 -8.86 1.70 -3.32
CA ALA A 56 -8.36 1.72 -1.95
C ALA A 56 -9.36 2.35 -0.97
N LEU A 57 -10.02 3.44 -1.39
CA LEU A 57 -11.02 4.14 -0.58
C LEU A 57 -12.29 3.30 -0.36
N ALA A 58 -12.65 2.43 -1.30
CA ALA A 58 -13.76 1.49 -1.17
C ALA A 58 -13.54 0.42 -0.08
N LEU A 59 -12.32 0.34 0.47
CA LEU A 59 -11.99 -0.49 1.62
C LEU A 59 -12.23 0.23 2.97
N GLU A 60 -12.72 1.47 2.91
CA GLU A 60 -13.10 2.32 4.05
C GLU A 60 -11.96 2.52 5.08
N PRO A 61 -10.74 2.93 4.66
CA PRO A 61 -9.65 3.19 5.60
C PRO A 61 -9.81 4.52 6.32
N GLU A 62 -9.17 4.65 7.49
CA GLU A 62 -8.86 5.95 8.11
C GLU A 62 -7.55 6.54 7.55
N LEU A 63 -6.63 5.67 7.11
CA LEU A 63 -5.32 6.04 6.57
C LEU A 63 -4.93 5.15 5.39
N ILE A 64 -4.43 5.78 4.33
CA ILE A 64 -3.79 5.09 3.19
C ILE A 64 -2.27 5.27 3.28
N LEU A 65 -1.54 4.17 3.27
CA LEU A 65 -0.09 4.15 3.09
C LEU A 65 0.21 3.83 1.62
N LEU A 66 0.66 4.83 0.86
CA LEU A 66 1.10 4.67 -0.51
C LEU A 66 2.60 4.33 -0.54
N GLY A 67 2.92 3.06 -0.79
CA GLY A 67 4.28 2.59 -1.01
C GLY A 67 4.66 2.72 -2.48
N THR A 68 5.69 3.51 -2.81
CA THR A 68 6.04 3.88 -4.20
C THR A 68 7.27 3.16 -4.75
N GLY A 69 7.49 1.92 -4.31
CA GLY A 69 8.64 1.11 -4.68
C GLY A 69 9.86 1.38 -3.80
N ALA A 70 11.06 1.27 -4.36
CA ALA A 70 12.32 1.40 -3.62
C ALA A 70 12.58 2.79 -3.00
N ARG A 71 11.87 3.84 -3.47
CA ARG A 71 12.03 5.22 -2.99
C ARG A 71 10.68 5.90 -2.91
N GLN A 72 10.55 6.85 -1.99
CA GLN A 72 9.42 7.77 -1.94
C GLN A 72 9.36 8.61 -3.22
N ARG A 73 8.21 8.61 -3.89
CA ARG A 73 7.90 9.46 -5.04
C ARG A 73 6.48 9.98 -4.87
N PHE A 74 6.28 11.29 -4.95
CA PHE A 74 4.95 11.85 -4.78
C PHE A 74 4.15 11.74 -6.08
N PRO A 75 2.89 11.27 -6.03
CA PRO A 75 1.99 11.37 -7.17
C PRO A 75 1.57 12.82 -7.40
N ALA A 76 0.81 13.06 -8.47
CA ALA A 76 0.28 14.39 -8.76
C ALA A 76 -0.54 14.94 -7.58
N PRO A 77 -0.51 16.27 -7.30
CA PRO A 77 -1.26 16.86 -6.18
C PRO A 77 -2.75 16.53 -6.15
N ALA A 78 -3.37 16.36 -7.33
CA ALA A 78 -4.78 15.96 -7.44
C ALA A 78 -5.05 14.56 -6.86
N ILE A 79 -4.08 13.63 -6.98
CA ILE A 79 -4.15 12.31 -6.35
C ILE A 79 -3.97 12.43 -4.84
N LEU A 80 -3.06 13.29 -4.38
CA LEU A 80 -2.85 13.55 -2.95
C LEU A 80 -4.09 14.11 -2.24
N ALA A 81 -4.83 15.01 -2.90
CA ALA A 81 -6.01 15.65 -2.34
C ALA A 81 -7.26 14.75 -2.29
N ARG A 82 -7.30 13.67 -3.06
CA ARG A 82 -8.48 12.80 -3.23
C ARG A 82 -8.95 12.16 -1.91
N PRO A 83 -8.08 11.51 -1.10
CA PRO A 83 -8.47 10.96 0.20
C PRO A 83 -8.89 12.04 1.20
N GLN A 84 -8.21 13.19 1.17
CA GLN A 84 -8.47 14.30 2.09
C GLN A 84 -9.88 14.87 1.94
N ALA A 85 -10.42 14.89 0.71
CA ALA A 85 -11.81 15.28 0.45
C ALA A 85 -12.85 14.36 1.14
N ARG A 86 -12.44 13.17 1.60
CA ARG A 86 -13.24 12.21 2.37
C ARG A 86 -12.84 12.14 3.85
N GLY A 87 -11.98 13.05 4.32
CA GLY A 87 -11.44 13.03 5.68
C GLY A 87 -10.42 11.91 5.94
N ILE A 88 -9.91 11.27 4.89
CA ILE A 88 -8.98 10.14 4.97
C ILE A 88 -7.56 10.65 4.79
N GLY A 89 -6.66 10.26 5.70
CA GLY A 89 -5.24 10.58 5.60
C GLY A 89 -4.55 9.77 4.50
N MET A 90 -3.54 10.34 3.86
CA MET A 90 -2.66 9.59 2.98
C MET A 90 -1.20 9.96 3.22
N GLU A 91 -0.36 8.94 3.43
CA GLU A 91 1.08 9.09 3.55
C GLU A 91 1.77 8.38 2.39
N VAL A 92 2.80 9.02 1.83
CA VAL A 92 3.58 8.49 0.72
C VAL A 92 4.96 8.16 1.24
N MET A 93 5.46 6.95 0.99
CA MET A 93 6.77 6.48 1.47
C MET A 93 7.34 5.38 0.57
N ALA A 94 8.57 4.94 0.83
CA ALA A 94 9.10 3.74 0.17
C ALA A 94 8.29 2.50 0.60
N THR A 95 8.12 1.52 -0.29
CA THR A 95 7.31 0.31 -0.01
C THR A 95 7.78 -0.44 1.23
N ALA A 96 9.10 -0.51 1.48
CA ALA A 96 9.63 -1.15 2.68
C ALA A 96 9.23 -0.44 3.99
N GLU A 97 9.13 0.90 3.96
CA GLU A 97 8.66 1.70 5.09
C GLU A 97 7.15 1.52 5.28
N ALA A 98 6.39 1.55 4.17
CA ALA A 98 4.94 1.31 4.20
C ALA A 98 4.60 -0.04 4.82
N CYS A 99 5.35 -1.10 4.50
CA CYS A 99 5.16 -2.42 5.11
C CYS A 99 5.34 -2.40 6.64
N ARG A 100 6.36 -1.68 7.13
CA ARG A 100 6.64 -1.58 8.57
C ARG A 100 5.55 -0.79 9.29
N THR A 101 5.18 0.37 8.75
CA THR A 101 4.12 1.23 9.30
C THR A 101 2.77 0.51 9.29
N PHE A 102 2.45 -0.20 8.21
CA PHE A 102 1.24 -1.01 8.10
C PHE A 102 1.14 -2.03 9.24
N ASN A 103 2.21 -2.79 9.50
CA ASN A 103 2.21 -3.78 10.57
C ASN A 103 1.96 -3.19 11.96
N ILE A 104 2.54 -2.02 12.23
CA ILE A 104 2.35 -1.30 13.49
C ILE A 104 0.88 -0.90 13.62
N LEU A 105 0.33 -0.25 12.60
CA LEU A 105 -1.05 0.25 12.61
C LEU A 105 -2.09 -0.87 12.70
N VAL A 106 -1.86 -1.99 12.00
CA VAL A 106 -2.72 -3.18 12.12
C VAL A 106 -2.64 -3.77 13.53
N ALA A 107 -1.46 -3.82 14.14
CA ALA A 107 -1.32 -4.29 15.52
C ALA A 107 -2.01 -3.36 16.54
N GLU A 108 -2.13 -2.07 16.23
CA GLU A 108 -2.91 -1.09 17.00
C GLU A 108 -4.43 -1.16 16.74
N GLY A 109 -4.87 -2.01 15.82
CA GLY A 109 -6.29 -2.14 15.44
C GLY A 109 -6.82 -0.97 14.60
N ARG A 110 -5.93 -0.19 13.97
CA ARG A 110 -6.32 0.96 13.15
C ARG A 110 -6.76 0.54 11.74
N PRO A 111 -7.88 1.06 11.20
CA PRO A 111 -8.30 0.81 9.82
C PRO A 111 -7.31 1.46 8.83
N VAL A 112 -6.35 0.67 8.34
CA VAL A 112 -5.33 1.11 7.38
C VAL A 112 -5.40 0.29 6.10
N VAL A 113 -5.19 0.97 4.97
CA VAL A 113 -4.93 0.34 3.67
C VAL A 113 -3.50 0.62 3.26
N ALA A 114 -2.72 -0.42 2.98
CA ALA A 114 -1.45 -0.29 2.28
C ALA A 114 -1.67 -0.48 0.77
N ALA A 115 -1.37 0.56 -0.01
CA ALA A 115 -1.36 0.55 -1.46
C ALA A 115 0.09 0.48 -1.94
N LEU A 116 0.57 -0.71 -2.28
CA LEU A 116 2.01 -0.98 -2.46
C LEU A 116 2.35 -1.19 -3.93
N MET A 117 3.21 -0.33 -4.46
CA MET A 117 3.84 -0.53 -5.77
C MET A 117 5.05 -1.45 -5.63
N MET A 118 5.10 -2.48 -6.47
CA MET A 118 6.12 -3.53 -6.44
C MET A 118 6.94 -3.44 -7.73
N ILE A 119 7.77 -2.40 -7.80
CA ILE A 119 8.56 -1.97 -8.96
C ILE A 119 10.02 -1.74 -8.60
#